data_AF-A0A1C6GF14-F1
#
_entry.id   AF-A0A1C6GF14-F1
#
_cell.length_a   1.000
_cell.length_b   1.000
_cell.length_c   1.000
_cell.angle_alpha   90.00
_cell.angle_beta   90.00
_cell.angle_gamma   90.00
#
_symmetry.space_group_name_H-M   'P 1'
#
loop_
_entity.id
_entity.type
_entity.pdbx_description
1 polymer ?
#
loop_
_entity_poly.entity_id
_entity_poly.type
_entity_poly.pdbx_seq_one_letter_code
_entity_poly.pdbx_strand_id
1 'polypeptide(L)' 'MPTIFLSHTSIDKPFVEKLARDLQRLGISVWYDKYEIKVGESLSGGRYG' A
#
# COMPACT_ATOMS: atom_id res chain seq x y z
N MET A 1 18.21 -1.38 -0.99
CA MET A 1 17.53 -0.28 -0.26
C MET A 1 16.31 -0.87 0.43
N PRO A 2 16.02 -0.55 1.70
CA PRO A 2 14.86 -1.10 2.40
C PRO A 2 13.55 -0.56 1.81
N THR A 3 12.57 -1.44 1.68
CA THR A 3 11.21 -1.13 1.20
C THR A 3 10.24 -1.29 2.37
N ILE A 4 9.47 -0.25 2.68
CA ILE A 4 8.50 -0.28 3.78
C ILE A 4 7.15 -0.79 3.25
N PHE A 5 6.55 -1.73 3.98
CA PHE A 5 5.17 -2.14 3.76
C PHE A 5 4.24 -1.46 4.77
N LEU A 6 3.16 -0.85 4.31
CA LEU A 6 2.14 -0.24 5.17
C LEU A 6 0.91 -1.16 5.29
N SER A 7 0.85 -1.93 6.37
CA SER A 7 -0.35 -2.69 6.75
C SER A 7 -1.40 -1.76 7.33
N HIS A 8 -2.64 -1.85 6.83
CA HIS A 8 -3.72 -0.95 7.20
C HIS A 8 -5.08 -1.60 6.97
N THR A 9 -6.12 -1.08 7.63
CA THR A 9 -7.51 -1.44 7.30
C THR A 9 -8.03 -0.56 6.16
N SER A 10 -9.08 -0.98 5.48
CA SER A 10 -9.70 -0.20 4.40
C SER A 10 -10.11 1.21 4.82
N ILE A 11 -10.52 1.37 6.09
CA ILE A 11 -10.92 2.67 6.67
C ILE A 11 -9.74 3.65 6.71
N ASP A 12 -8.51 3.13 6.86
CA ASP A 12 -7.30 3.93 7.01
C ASP A 12 -6.67 4.34 5.66
N LYS A 13 -7.21 3.87 4.52
CA LYS A 13 -6.66 4.13 3.17
C LYS A 13 -6.34 5.61 2.90
N PRO A 14 -7.23 6.58 3.17
CA PRO A 14 -6.94 7.99 2.91
C PRO A 14 -5.69 8.49 3.65
N PHE A 15 -5.47 8.03 4.88
CA PHE A 15 -4.29 8.38 5.67
C PHE A 15 -3.03 7.68 5.15
N VAL A 16 -3.13 6.39 4.83
CA VAL A 16 -2.01 5.58 4.35
C VAL A 16 -1.48 6.10 3.01
N GLU A 17 -2.35 6.54 2.11
CA GLU A 17 -1.94 7.18 0.87
C GLU A 17 -1.15 8.46 1.11
N LYS A 18 -1.60 9.29 2.06
CA LYS A 18 -0.89 10.51 2.43
C LYS A 18 0.49 10.18 3.00
N LEU A 19 0.56 9.23 3.93
CA LEU A 19 1.82 8.77 4.54
C LEU A 19 2.78 8.21 3.50
N ALA A 20 2.31 7.38 2.58
CA ALA A 20 3.13 6.81 1.51
C ALA A 20 3.73 7.90 0.61
N ARG A 21 2.94 8.91 0.24
CA ARG A 21 3.42 10.07 -0.55
C ARG A 21 4.49 10.86 0.20
N ASP A 22 4.27 11.10 1.49
CA ASP A 22 5.22 11.83 2.32
C ASP A 22 6.56 11.06 2.48
N LEU A 23 6.51 9.73 2.66
CA LEU A 23 7.71 8.88 2.72
C LEU A 23 8.45 8.80 1.37
N GLN A 24 7.73 8.70 0.26
CA GLN A 24 8.32 8.70 -1.08
C GLN A 24 9.05 10.02 -1.39
N ARG A 25 8.51 11.16 -0.93
CA ARG A 25 9.19 12.48 -1.04
C ARG A 25 10.53 12.53 -0.29
N LEU A 26 10.68 11.71 0.75
CA LEU A 26 11.93 11.54 1.48
C LEU A 26 12.88 10.52 0.83
N GLY A 27 12.54 10.00 -0.36
CA GLY A 27 13.32 8.98 -1.07
C GLY A 27 13.15 7.56 -0.52
N ILE A 28 12.13 7.31 0.30
CA ILE A 28 11.86 6.00 0.89
C ILE A 28 10.91 5.22 -0.02
N SER A 29 11.32 4.03 -0.44
CA SER A 29 10.47 3.14 -1.21
C SER A 29 9.38 2.52 -0.32
N VAL A 30 8.12 2.75 -0.69
CA VAL A 30 6.94 2.28 0.05
C VAL A 30 6.00 1.54 -0.87
N TRP A 31 5.43 0.43 -0.39
CA TRP A 31 4.34 -0.28 -1.03
C TRP A 31 3.23 -0.59 -0.02
N TYR A 32 1.99 -0.65 -0.50
CA TYR A 32 0.78 -0.91 0.28
C TYR A 32 -0.27 -1.56 -0.62
N ASP A 33 -1.20 -2.31 -0.03
CA ASP A 33 -2.29 -2.91 -0.79
C ASP A 33 -3.24 -1.81 -1.29
N LYS A 34 -3.44 -1.74 -2.61
CA LYS A 34 -4.41 -0.83 -3.23
C LYS A 34 -5.81 -1.43 -3.23
N TYR A 35 -5.90 -2.75 -3.13
CA TYR A 35 -7.17 -3.45 -3.24
C TYR A 35 -7.92 -3.42 -1.92
N GLU A 36 -9.24 -3.32 -2.01
CA GLU A 36 -10.11 -3.64 -0.89
C GLU A 36 -10.53 -5.07 -1.16
N ILE A 37 -9.93 -6.04 -0.47
CA ILE A 37 -10.27 -7.45 -0.66
C ILE A 37 -11.71 -7.63 -0.20
N LYS A 38 -12.64 -7.75 -1.13
CA LYS A 38 -14.03 -8.07 -0.81
C LYS A 38 -14.15 -9.55 -0.49
N VAL A 39 -15.14 -9.91 0.33
CA VAL A 39 -15.41 -11.32 0.66
C VAL A 39 -15.68 -12.10 -0.63
N GLY A 40 -14.85 -13.11 -0.90
CA GLY A 40 -14.91 -13.93 -2.12
C GLY A 40 -13.93 -13.54 -3.23
N GLU A 41 -13.13 -12.47 -3.05
CA GLU A 41 -12.12 -12.04 -4.02
C GLU A 41 -10.76 -12.69 -3.74
N SER A 42 -10.19 -13.35 -4.76
CA SER A 42 -8.88 -14.00 -4.65
C SER A 42 -7.76 -12.99 -4.93
N LEU A 43 -6.78 -12.91 -4.02
CA LEU A 43 -5.54 -12.17 -4.22
C LEU A 43 -4.71 -12.80 -5.34
N SER A 44 -4.91 -12.36 -6.59
CA SER A 44 -3.98 -12.66 -7.67
C SER A 44 -2.88 -11.61 -7.65
N GLY A 45 -1.67 -12.01 -7.26
CA GLY A 45 -0.51 -11.12 -7.13
C GLY A 45 -0.15 -10.47 -8.47
N GLY A 46 -0.69 -9.26 -8.69
CA GLY A 46 -0.35 -8.40 -9.82
C GLY A 46 1.11 -7.99 -9.72
N ARG A 47 1.91 -8.48 -10.67
CA ARG A 47 3.34 -8.21 -10.79
C ARG A 47 3.58 -6.70 -10.86
N TYR A 48 4.37 -6.18 -9.92
CA TYR A 48 4.92 -4.84 -10.00
C TYR A 48 5.72 -4.67 -11.30
N GLY A 49 5.32 -3.71 -12.11
CA GLY A 49 6.08 -3.12 -13.21
C GLY A 49 6.15 -1.62 -13.01
#